data_AF-A0A1Q7Q1Z8-F1
#
_entry.id   AF-A0A1Q7Q1Z8-F1
#
_cell.length_a   1.000
_cell.length_b   1.000
_cell.length_c   1.000
_cell.angle_alpha   90.00
_cell.angle_beta   90.00
_cell.angle_gamma   90.00
#
_symmetry.space_group_name_H-M   'P 1'
#
loop_
_entity.id
_entity.type
_entity.pdbx_description
1 polymer ?
#
loop_
_entity_poly.entity_id
_entity_poly.type
_entity_poly.pdbx_seq_one_letter_code
_entity_poly.pdbx_strand_id
1 'polypeptide(L)'
;MTSDSGVTQHAISSITVDGKEYRVALRLAYDGVEYIGRLWFSDPSSDQMGIPDHGAVPGRTIAEAVEVARKLTPQDLERRCHRALADKRRYIRLRRSRRHDAPRNAR
;
A
#
# COMPACT_ATOMS: atom_id res chain seq x y z
N MET A 1 12.53 -23.46 3.93
CA MET A 1 12.39 -22.40 4.95
C MET A 1 12.28 -21.07 4.25
N THR A 2 11.05 -20.62 3.98
CA THR A 2 10.79 -19.31 3.37
C THR A 2 11.02 -18.24 4.42
N SER A 3 11.98 -17.35 4.18
CA SER A 3 12.30 -16.22 5.05
C SER A 3 11.03 -15.47 5.42
N ASP A 4 10.57 -15.63 6.67
CA ASP A 4 9.55 -14.78 7.27
C ASP A 4 10.24 -13.44 7.55
N SER A 5 10.42 -12.64 6.50
CA SER A 5 10.88 -11.27 6.62
C SER A 5 9.88 -10.56 7.52
N GLY A 6 10.30 -10.20 8.75
CA GLY A 6 9.51 -9.74 9.90
C GLY A 6 8.61 -8.53 9.67
N VAL A 7 7.69 -8.65 8.71
CA VAL A 7 6.71 -7.66 8.33
C VAL A 7 5.47 -7.91 9.15
N THR A 8 5.14 -6.97 10.03
CA THR A 8 3.92 -7.05 10.84
C THR A 8 2.81 -6.20 10.22
N GLN A 9 1.55 -6.62 10.39
CA GLN A 9 0.39 -5.90 9.88
C GLN A 9 -0.56 -5.54 11.02
N HIS A 10 -1.00 -4.28 11.05
CA HIS A 10 -1.85 -3.73 12.11
C HIS A 10 -3.06 -3.05 11.50
N ALA A 11 -4.27 -3.41 11.95
CA ALA A 11 -5.48 -2.72 11.52
C ALA A 11 -5.51 -1.28 12.05
N ILE A 12 -5.81 -0.31 11.19
CA ILE A 12 -5.85 1.12 11.53
C ILE A 12 -7.29 1.63 11.52
N SER A 13 -7.99 1.52 10.40
CA SER A 13 -9.37 2.02 10.25
C SER A 13 -10.03 1.47 8.98
N SER A 14 -11.28 1.85 8.73
CA SER A 14 -11.96 1.72 7.44
C SER A 14 -12.33 3.11 6.91
N ILE A 15 -12.28 3.29 5.60
CA ILE A 15 -12.64 4.55 4.91
C ILE A 15 -13.51 4.26 3.69
N THR A 16 -14.28 5.25 3.25
CA THR A 16 -15.03 5.19 1.99
C THR A 16 -14.43 6.16 0.99
N VAL A 17 -14.00 5.66 -0.16
CA VAL A 17 -13.38 6.44 -1.24
C VAL A 17 -14.16 6.18 -2.53
N ASP A 18 -14.63 7.23 -3.20
CA ASP A 18 -15.43 7.13 -4.43
C ASP A 18 -16.64 6.17 -4.31
N GLY A 19 -17.31 6.17 -3.15
CA GLY A 19 -18.45 5.30 -2.86
C GLY A 19 -18.10 3.85 -2.54
N LYS A 20 -16.80 3.54 -2.38
CA LYS A 20 -16.29 2.19 -2.12
C LYS A 20 -15.57 2.10 -0.78
N GLU A 21 -15.86 1.06 -0.01
CA GLU A 21 -15.21 0.83 1.28
C GLU A 21 -13.80 0.25 1.10
N TYR A 22 -12.85 0.75 1.88
CA TYR A 22 -11.50 0.25 1.99
C TYR A 22 -11.12 0.06 3.46
N ARG A 23 -10.63 -1.14 3.77
CA ARG A 23 -9.92 -1.40 5.04
C ARG A 23 -8.49 -0.87 4.93
N VAL A 24 -8.07 -0.15 5.96
CA VAL A 24 -6.74 0.43 6.09
C VAL A 24 -5.96 -0.35 7.13
N ALA A 25 -4.82 -0.88 6.71
CA ALA A 25 -3.84 -1.50 7.59
C ALA A 25 -2.48 -0.82 7.48
N LEU A 26 -1.68 -0.86 8.53
CA LEU A 26 -0.28 -0.46 8.53
C LEU A 26 0.57 -1.72 8.42
N ARG A 27 1.42 -1.80 7.40
CA ARG A 27 2.45 -2.84 7.29
C ARG A 27 3.80 -2.25 7.67
N LEU A 28 4.47 -2.86 8.63
CA LEU A 28 5.74 -2.40 9.18
C LEU A 28 6.85 -3.38 8.85
N ALA A 29 7.98 -2.86 8.38
CA ALA A 29 9.22 -3.60 8.26
C ALA A 29 10.32 -2.89 9.06
N TYR A 30 11.16 -3.64 9.77
CA TYR A 30 12.34 -3.09 10.44
C TYR A 30 13.51 -3.06 9.47
N ASP A 31 14.16 -1.91 9.30
CA ASP A 31 15.26 -1.73 8.35
C ASP A 31 16.66 -1.88 8.98
N GLY A 32 16.72 -2.15 10.29
CA GLY A 32 17.97 -2.19 11.07
C GLY A 32 18.15 -0.98 11.99
N VAL A 33 17.45 0.12 11.72
CA VAL A 33 17.51 1.39 12.46
C VAL A 33 16.14 1.76 13.05
N GLU A 34 15.07 1.69 12.25
CA GLU A 34 13.70 2.01 12.67
C GLU A 34 12.66 1.11 12.01
N TYR A 35 11.40 1.22 12.46
CA TYR A 35 10.27 0.60 11.77
C TYR A 35 9.76 1.54 10.69
N ILE A 36 9.83 1.10 9.43
CA ILE A 36 9.24 1.79 8.29
C ILE A 36 7.88 1.19 8.00
N GLY A 37 6.83 1.97 8.28
CA GLY A 37 5.45 1.63 8.00
C GLY A 37 4.98 2.12 6.64
N ARG A 38 4.11 1.36 6.00
CA ARG A 38 3.32 1.81 4.84
C ARG A 38 1.86 1.44 5.04
N LEU A 39 0.97 2.36 4.70
CA LEU A 39 -0.46 2.05 4.70
C LEU A 39 -0.78 1.08 3.56
N TRP A 40 -1.81 0.28 3.78
CA TRP A 40 -2.27 -0.74 2.86
C TRP A 40 -3.79 -0.66 2.79
N PHE A 41 -4.30 -0.39 1.58
CA PHE A 41 -5.72 -0.23 1.32
C PHE A 41 -6.27 -1.49 0.65
N SER A 42 -7.08 -2.25 1.37
CA SER A 42 -7.73 -3.46 0.82
C SER A 42 -9.22 -3.24 0.70
N ASP A 43 -9.76 -3.56 -0.47
CA ASP A 43 -11.19 -3.61 -0.71
C ASP A 43 -11.74 -4.95 -0.21
N PRO A 44 -12.59 -4.98 0.83
CA PRO A 44 -13.13 -6.23 1.37
C PRO A 44 -14.10 -6.92 0.40
N SER A 45 -14.61 -6.21 -0.61
CA SER A 45 -15.52 -6.73 -1.64
C SER A 45 -14.79 -7.33 -2.86
N SER A 46 -13.46 -7.29 -2.88
CA SER A 46 -12.65 -7.81 -3.99
C SER A 46 -11.54 -8.73 -3.49
N ASP A 47 -11.36 -9.84 -4.19
CA ASP A 47 -10.21 -10.75 -4.00
C ASP A 47 -8.88 -10.16 -4.49
N GLN A 48 -8.88 -8.92 -5.01
CA GLN A 48 -7.65 -8.27 -5.41
C GLN A 48 -6.76 -7.96 -4.21
N MET A 49 -5.47 -8.22 -4.38
CA MET A 49 -4.46 -7.79 -3.43
C MET A 49 -4.57 -6.27 -3.19
N GLY A 50 -4.54 -5.88 -1.93
CA GLY A 50 -4.63 -4.47 -1.53
C GLY A 50 -3.47 -3.63 -2.07
N ILE A 51 -3.63 -2.32 -1.94
CA ILE A 51 -2.78 -1.34 -2.59
C ILE A 51 -1.91 -0.67 -1.52
N PRO A 52 -0.58 -0.78 -1.59
CA PRO A 52 0.29 -0.04 -0.70
C PRO A 52 0.25 1.46 -1.01
N ASP A 53 0.25 2.27 0.05
CA ASP A 53 0.67 3.67 -0.01
C ASP A 53 2.20 3.74 -0.18
N HIS A 54 2.66 4.78 -0.85
CA HIS A 54 4.08 5.12 -0.92
C HIS A 54 4.52 6.04 0.23
N GLY A 55 3.57 6.66 0.94
CA GLY A 55 3.85 7.47 2.13
C GLY A 55 4.35 6.61 3.29
N ALA A 56 5.57 6.90 3.76
CA ALA A 56 6.12 6.27 4.95
C ALA A 56 5.36 6.71 6.22
N VAL A 57 5.30 5.81 7.18
CA VAL A 57 4.87 6.05 8.56
C VAL A 57 6.04 5.63 9.44
N PRO A 58 6.80 6.58 9.99
CA PRO A 58 7.96 6.27 10.81
C PRO A 58 7.54 5.84 12.23
N GLY A 59 8.39 5.07 12.88
CA GLY A 59 8.35 4.83 14.32
C GLY A 59 9.58 4.07 14.79
N ARG A 60 10.14 4.45 15.94
CA ARG A 60 11.27 3.73 16.56
C ARG A 60 10.81 2.41 17.16
N THR A 61 9.51 2.29 17.43
CA THR A 61 8.85 1.07 17.85
C THR A 61 7.60 0.81 17.00
N ILE A 62 7.12 -0.44 17.00
CA ILE A 62 5.84 -0.81 16.37
C ILE A 62 4.69 0.02 16.93
N ALA A 63 4.64 0.17 18.27
CA ALA A 63 3.57 0.91 18.94
C ALA A 63 3.53 2.38 18.50
N GLU A 64 4.70 3.03 18.43
CA GLU A 64 4.82 4.41 17.97
C GLU A 64 4.33 4.56 16.52
N ALA A 65 4.75 3.68 15.61
CA ALA A 65 4.31 3.73 14.21
C ALA A 65 2.79 3.53 14.09
N VAL A 66 2.22 2.62 14.89
CA VAL A 66 0.76 2.40 14.94
C VAL A 66 0.03 3.63 15.48
N GLU A 67 0.54 4.27 16.52
CA GLU A 67 -0.04 5.52 17.04
C GLU A 67 0.01 6.66 16.02
N VAL A 68 1.14 6.82 15.31
CA VAL A 68 1.27 7.80 14.23
C VAL A 68 0.25 7.53 13.13
N ALA A 69 0.08 6.28 12.72
CA ALA A 69 -0.93 5.91 11.73
C ALA A 69 -2.37 6.16 12.22
N ARG A 70 -2.66 5.89 13.50
CA ARG A 70 -3.98 6.12 14.11
C ARG A 70 -4.35 7.60 14.25
N LYS A 71 -3.36 8.49 14.30
CA LYS A 71 -3.57 9.94 14.33
C LYS A 71 -3.94 10.52 12.96
N LEU A 72 -3.81 9.75 11.88
CA LEU A 72 -4.23 10.19 10.55
C LEU A 72 -5.75 10.38 10.52
N THR A 73 -6.18 11.55 10.04
CA THR A 73 -7.60 11.82 9.90
C THR A 73 -8.19 11.00 8.74
N PRO A 74 -9.51 10.79 8.69
CA PRO A 74 -10.16 10.16 7.54
C PRO A 74 -9.78 10.83 6.21
N GLN A 75 -9.69 12.17 6.20
CA GLN A 75 -9.30 12.95 5.02
C GLN A 75 -7.85 12.66 4.59
N ASP A 76 -6.92 12.47 5.52
CA ASP A 76 -5.54 12.08 5.20
C ASP A 76 -5.48 10.68 4.59
N LEU A 77 -6.27 9.75 5.14
CA LEU A 77 -6.37 8.37 4.66
C LEU A 77 -6.99 8.32 3.27
N GLU A 78 -8.05 9.08 3.02
CA GLU A 78 -8.68 9.22 1.70
C GLU A 78 -7.69 9.81 0.67
N ARG A 79 -6.98 10.90 1.01
CA ARG A 79 -5.95 11.48 0.12
C ARG A 79 -4.85 10.49 -0.20
N ARG A 80 -4.37 9.73 0.78
CA ARG A 80 -3.37 8.66 0.59
C ARG A 80 -3.92 7.54 -0.30
N CYS A 81 -5.16 7.12 -0.08
CA CYS A 81 -5.82 6.10 -0.90
C CYS A 81 -5.97 6.53 -2.36
N HIS A 82 -6.40 7.77 -2.61
CA HIS A 82 -6.49 8.32 -3.97
C HIS A 82 -5.14 8.30 -4.69
N ARG A 83 -4.04 8.67 -4.02
CA ARG A 83 -2.69 8.58 -4.58
C ARG A 83 -2.30 7.15 -4.93
N ALA A 84 -2.48 6.23 -3.98
CA ALA A 84 -2.18 4.80 -4.19
C ALA A 84 -2.96 4.20 -5.37
N LEU A 85 -4.26 4.54 -5.49
CA LEU A 85 -5.10 4.14 -6.63
C LEU A 85 -4.62 4.75 -7.95
N ALA A 86 -4.24 6.02 -7.97
CA ALA A 86 -3.69 6.69 -9.15
C ALA A 86 -2.38 6.03 -9.61
N ASP A 87 -1.49 5.70 -8.68
CA ASP A 87 -0.23 5.02 -8.96
C ASP A 87 -0.45 3.60 -9.49
N LYS A 88 -1.38 2.83 -8.89
CA LYS A 88 -1.78 1.51 -9.41
C LYS A 88 -2.27 1.61 -10.85
N ARG A 89 -3.14 2.59 -11.16
CA ARG A 89 -3.63 2.82 -12.53
C ARG A 89 -2.49 3.17 -13.50
N ARG A 90 -1.56 4.03 -13.08
CA ARG A 90 -0.38 4.40 -13.88
C ARG A 90 0.51 3.20 -14.16
N TYR A 91 0.80 2.38 -13.15
CA TYR A 91 1.62 1.18 -13.29
C TYR A 91 0.99 0.16 -14.24
N ILE A 92 -0.31 -0.11 -14.13
CA ILE A 92 -1.04 -1.01 -15.04
C ILE A 92 -0.92 -0.51 -16.49
N ARG A 93 -1.05 0.81 -16.71
CA ARG A 93 -0.92 1.41 -18.05
C ARG A 93 0.50 1.23 -18.62
N LEU A 94 1.53 1.50 -17.82
CA LEU A 94 2.93 1.35 -18.22
C LEU A 94 3.32 -0.11 -18.51
N ARG A 95 2.77 -1.07 -17.77
CA ARG A 95 3.04 -2.49 -18.01
C ARG A 95 2.41 -2.98 -19.32
N ARG A 96 1.29 -2.39 -19.76
CA ARG A 96 0.66 -2.70 -21.04
C ARG A 96 1.47 -2.16 -22.22
N SER A 97 2.05 -0.96 -22.10
CA SER A 97 2.86 -0.38 -23.18
C SER A 97 4.21 -1.10 -23.38
N ARG A 98 4.83 -1.63 -22.30
CA ARG A 98 6.09 -2.40 -22.41
C ARG A 98 5.95 -3.80 -23.03
N ARG A 99 4.74 -4.26 -23.35
CA ARG A 99 4.50 -5.57 -23.97
C ARG A 99 4.33 -5.53 -25.50
N HIS A 100 4.46 -4.35 -26.13
CA HIS A 100 4.29 -4.18 -27.57
C HIS A 100 5.62 -3.79 -28.28
N ASP A 101 6.75 -4.36 -27.86
CA ASP A 101 8.02 -4.26 -28.57
C ASP A 101 8.80 -5.57 -28.43
N ALA A 102 8.32 -6.62 -29.09
CA ALA A 102 9.17 -7.75 -29.47
C ALA A 102 9.21 -7.74 -31.00
N PRO A 103 10.35 -7.44 -31.64
CA PRO A 103 10.46 -7.54 -33.09
C PRO A 103 10.29 -9.01 -33.46
N ARG A 104 9.25 -9.28 -34.23
CA ARG A 104 9.00 -10.53 -34.92
C ARG A 104 10.07 -10.63 -36.02
N ASN A 105 11.26 -11.11 -35.67
CA ASN A 105 12.26 -11.45 -36.67
C ASN A 105 11.74 -12.66 -37.45
N ALA A 106 11.14 -12.37 -38.59
CA ALA A 106 10.95 -13.31 -39.67
C ALA A 106 12.26 -13.37 -40.45
N ARG A 107 12.92 -14.53 -40.44
CA ARG A 107 13.65 -15.15 -41.54
C ARG A 107 14.25 -16.47 -41.09
#